data_AF-A0A258BMF7-F1
#
_entry.id   AF-A0A258BMF7-F1
#
_cell.length_a   1.000
_cell.length_b   1.000
_cell.length_c   1.000
_cell.angle_alpha   90.00
_cell.angle_beta   90.00
_cell.angle_gamma   90.00
#
_symmetry.space_group_name_H-M   'P 1'
#
loop_
_entity.id
_entity.type
_entity.pdbx_description
1 polymer ?
#
loop_
_entity_poly.entity_id
_entity_poly.type
_entity_poly.pdbx_seq_one_letter_code
_entity_poly.pdbx_strand_id
1 'polypeptide(L)'
;SQGKSRFEFSREDLYKQVWDFVSANRGNMELQLRALGASADWENGVFTLDKKVIETTYDTFKRMWDDGLIYRGERIVNFCPTHQTAFADIEVVHKEIPGKLYEINYPMLDKVANITVATTRPETMLGDTAIAVHPDDTRYKEFIGMTVMVPIVKREIPIIADEAVDPSFGTGAVKVTPAHDPTDYEIGKRHSLPMINVIGTDGKMSRAAGSFEGLTPLEARDRIIQELETEDEFYKGSKDYTHAVGHCYKCGSIIEPLLKEQWFLKVEPLAKKAIEAIESGEVTFTPKNKGKVLVDYLKNLHDWNLSRQIAWGIPIPAFVNIEDNQDWIFDVRVDQPTIEVGGKTYQREEDTFD
;
A
#
# COMPACT_ATOMS: atom_id res chain seq x y z
N SER A 1 30.84 4.89 -5.40
CA SER A 1 29.62 4.73 -6.21
C SER A 1 29.97 5.05 -7.66
N GLN A 2 29.44 4.31 -8.64
CA GLN A 2 29.72 4.53 -10.07
C GLN A 2 28.94 5.72 -10.67
N GLY A 3 28.30 6.56 -9.85
CA GLY A 3 27.53 7.73 -10.31
C GLY A 3 26.23 7.41 -11.07
N LYS A 4 25.88 6.13 -11.24
CA LYS A 4 24.67 5.67 -11.93
C LYS A 4 23.53 5.35 -10.96
N SER A 5 22.31 5.65 -11.38
CA SER A 5 21.07 5.25 -10.72
C SER A 5 20.77 3.78 -10.99
N ARG A 6 20.12 3.10 -10.04
CA ARG A 6 19.68 1.69 -10.22
C ARG A 6 18.73 1.51 -11.41
N PHE A 7 18.00 2.56 -11.79
CA PHE A 7 17.07 2.56 -12.93
C PHE A 7 17.78 2.57 -14.30
N GLU A 8 19.10 2.75 -14.32
CA GLU A 8 19.92 2.71 -15.54
C GLU A 8 20.48 1.31 -15.83
N PHE A 9 20.24 0.32 -14.96
CA PHE A 9 20.70 -1.05 -15.12
C PHE A 9 19.56 -1.96 -15.55
N SER A 10 19.88 -3.00 -16.33
CA SER A 10 18.96 -4.12 -16.53
C SER A 10 18.73 -4.84 -15.19
N ARG A 11 17.63 -5.59 -15.09
CA ARG A 11 17.32 -6.40 -13.91
C ARG A 11 18.45 -7.39 -13.62
N GLU A 12 18.94 -8.06 -14.64
CA GLU A 12 19.98 -9.07 -14.58
C GLU A 12 21.32 -8.47 -14.13
N ASP A 13 21.68 -7.30 -14.67
CA ASP A 13 22.89 -6.59 -14.27
C ASP A 13 22.81 -6.10 -12.83
N LEU A 14 21.63 -5.63 -12.40
CA LEU A 14 21.42 -5.17 -11.03
C LEU A 14 21.47 -6.35 -10.05
N TYR A 15 20.79 -7.45 -10.36
CA TYR A 15 20.83 -8.67 -9.54
C TYR A 15 22.26 -9.19 -9.40
N LYS A 16 23.01 -9.28 -10.50
CA LYS A 16 24.40 -9.74 -10.48
C LYS A 16 25.29 -8.85 -9.62
N GLN A 17 25.17 -7.53 -9.73
CA GLN A 17 25.95 -6.61 -8.89
C GLN A 17 25.62 -6.77 -7.40
N VAL A 18 24.35 -6.93 -7.04
CA VAL A 18 23.94 -7.17 -5.66
C VAL A 18 24.46 -8.54 -5.18
N TRP A 19 24.40 -9.57 -6.02
CA TRP A 19 24.95 -10.89 -5.72
C TRP A 19 26.45 -10.85 -5.45
N ASP A 20 27.22 -10.18 -6.30
CA ASP A 20 28.68 -10.04 -6.15
C ASP A 20 29.01 -9.33 -4.83
N PHE A 21 28.26 -8.28 -4.48
CA PHE A 21 28.40 -7.60 -3.20
C PHE A 21 28.07 -8.52 -2.02
N VAL A 22 26.94 -9.24 -2.07
CA VAL A 22 26.52 -10.15 -0.99
C VAL A 22 27.51 -11.31 -0.83
N SER A 23 27.94 -11.92 -1.92
CA SER A 23 28.92 -13.01 -1.90
C SER A 23 30.25 -12.57 -1.29
N ALA A 24 30.69 -11.34 -1.56
CA ALA A 24 31.91 -10.79 -0.96
C ALA A 24 31.78 -10.45 0.52
N ASN A 25 30.57 -10.13 1.01
CA ASN A 25 30.36 -9.60 2.37
C ASN A 25 29.70 -10.59 3.34
N ARG A 26 29.02 -11.64 2.86
CA ARG A 26 28.22 -12.55 3.72
C ARG A 26 29.04 -13.27 4.79
N GLY A 27 30.33 -13.53 4.55
CA GLY A 27 31.22 -14.16 5.54
C GLY A 27 31.63 -13.24 6.70
N ASN A 28 31.46 -11.92 6.57
CA ASN A 28 31.89 -10.97 7.60
C ASN A 28 31.11 -11.13 8.91
N MET A 29 29.79 -11.34 8.80
CA MET A 29 28.92 -11.54 9.97
C MET A 29 29.29 -12.82 10.73
N GLU A 30 29.59 -13.90 10.01
CA GLU A 30 30.03 -15.16 10.61
C GLU A 30 31.31 -14.96 11.43
N LEU A 31 32.33 -14.30 10.85
CA LEU A 31 33.59 -14.02 11.55
C LEU A 31 33.38 -13.19 12.81
N GLN A 32 32.49 -12.19 12.76
CA GLN A 32 32.15 -11.35 13.91
C GLN A 32 31.46 -12.17 15.02
N LEU A 33 30.48 -13.00 14.67
CA LEU A 33 29.78 -13.85 15.65
C LEU A 33 30.71 -14.90 16.27
N ARG A 34 31.61 -15.50 15.49
CA ARG A 34 32.64 -16.41 16.00
C ARG A 34 33.58 -15.70 16.97
N ALA A 35 33.99 -14.46 16.66
CA ALA A 35 34.81 -13.66 17.56
C ALA A 35 34.09 -13.31 18.87
N LEU A 36 32.76 -13.17 18.85
CA LEU A 36 31.93 -13.04 20.05
C LEU A 36 31.75 -14.36 20.82
N GLY A 37 32.28 -15.48 20.31
CA GLY A 37 32.19 -16.81 20.94
C GLY A 37 30.88 -17.54 20.68
N ALA A 38 30.13 -17.19 19.64
CA ALA A 38 28.91 -17.92 19.28
C ALA A 38 29.23 -19.37 18.87
N SER A 39 28.64 -20.34 19.56
CA SER A 39 28.81 -21.78 19.31
C SER A 39 27.71 -22.34 18.38
N ALA A 40 27.45 -21.65 17.25
CA ALA A 40 26.45 -22.10 16.28
C ALA A 40 26.98 -23.26 15.42
N ASP A 41 26.07 -24.00 14.78
CA ASP A 41 26.43 -25.01 13.78
C ASP A 41 26.73 -24.32 12.44
N TRP A 42 27.99 -23.97 12.25
CA TRP A 42 28.45 -23.23 11.09
C TRP A 42 28.52 -24.06 9.81
N GLU A 43 28.62 -25.39 9.91
CA GLU A 43 28.67 -26.28 8.75
C GLU A 43 27.31 -26.34 8.05
N ASN A 44 26.22 -26.21 8.81
CA ASN A 44 24.84 -26.21 8.31
C ASN A 44 24.27 -24.80 8.13
N GLY A 45 25.11 -23.78 7.95
CA GLY A 45 24.70 -22.42 7.65
C GLY A 45 23.73 -22.35 6.46
N VAL A 46 22.69 -21.53 6.58
CA VAL A 46 21.66 -21.36 5.54
C VAL A 46 21.57 -19.90 5.16
N PHE A 47 21.64 -19.64 3.86
CA PHE A 47 21.35 -18.33 3.28
C PHE A 47 19.99 -18.33 2.58
N THR A 48 19.29 -17.21 2.63
CA THR A 48 17.91 -17.09 2.13
C THR A 48 17.76 -17.33 0.63
N LEU A 49 18.84 -17.20 -0.15
CA LEU A 49 18.87 -17.50 -1.59
C LEU A 49 19.57 -18.82 -1.91
N ASP A 50 19.81 -19.68 -0.92
CA ASP A 50 20.27 -21.04 -1.19
C ASP A 50 19.18 -21.84 -1.90
N LYS A 51 19.59 -22.74 -2.80
CA LYS A 51 18.68 -23.57 -3.60
C LYS A 51 17.59 -24.26 -2.75
N LYS A 52 17.96 -24.84 -1.60
CA LYS A 52 17.01 -25.51 -0.70
C LYS A 52 15.93 -24.57 -0.14
N VAL A 53 16.29 -23.31 0.12
CA VAL A 53 15.35 -22.29 0.62
C VAL A 53 14.41 -21.88 -0.49
N ILE A 54 14.93 -21.61 -1.69
CA ILE A 54 14.14 -21.27 -2.87
C ILE A 54 13.12 -22.38 -3.19
N GLU A 55 13.56 -23.64 -3.22
CA GLU A 55 12.67 -24.80 -3.43
C GLU A 55 11.57 -24.87 -2.35
N THR A 56 11.93 -24.71 -1.08
CA THR A 56 10.97 -24.71 0.03
C THR A 56 9.95 -23.56 -0.09
N THR A 57 10.40 -22.37 -0.49
CA THR A 57 9.54 -21.21 -0.72
C THR A 57 8.55 -21.47 -1.85
N TYR A 58 9.01 -22.04 -2.97
CA TYR A 58 8.13 -22.40 -4.09
C TYR A 58 7.12 -23.47 -3.74
N ASP A 59 7.52 -24.51 -3.02
CA ASP A 59 6.61 -25.56 -2.55
C ASP A 59 5.56 -24.98 -1.58
N THR A 60 5.97 -24.08 -0.70
CA THR A 60 5.07 -23.40 0.24
C THR A 60 4.08 -22.50 -0.52
N PHE A 61 4.56 -21.72 -1.48
CA PHE A 61 3.72 -20.88 -2.32
C PHE A 61 2.72 -21.72 -3.12
N LYS A 62 3.15 -22.83 -3.74
CA LYS A 62 2.28 -23.74 -4.48
C LYS A 62 1.17 -24.29 -3.61
N ARG A 63 1.49 -24.73 -2.39
CA ARG A 63 0.48 -25.24 -1.45
C ARG A 63 -0.52 -24.16 -1.07
N MET A 64 -0.06 -22.95 -0.73
CA MET A 64 -0.95 -21.84 -0.39
C MET A 64 -1.79 -21.38 -1.59
N TRP A 65 -1.26 -21.47 -2.80
CA TRP A 65 -1.99 -21.22 -4.04
C TRP A 65 -3.10 -22.26 -4.25
N ASP A 66 -2.78 -23.54 -4.11
CA ASP A 66 -3.75 -24.64 -4.25
C ASP A 66 -4.84 -24.60 -3.18
N ASP A 67 -4.50 -24.14 -1.98
CA ASP A 67 -5.44 -23.90 -0.88
C ASP A 67 -6.30 -22.64 -1.07
N GLY A 68 -6.09 -21.86 -2.15
CA GLY A 68 -6.83 -20.63 -2.45
C GLY A 68 -6.54 -19.45 -1.50
N LEU A 69 -5.41 -19.52 -0.79
CA LEU A 69 -4.93 -18.47 0.12
C LEU A 69 -4.17 -17.39 -0.62
N ILE A 70 -3.46 -17.74 -1.70
CA ILE A 70 -2.80 -16.77 -2.58
C ILE A 70 -3.82 -16.24 -3.58
N TYR A 71 -3.83 -14.93 -3.78
CA TYR A 71 -4.60 -14.32 -4.85
C TYR A 71 -3.89 -13.08 -5.38
N ARG A 72 -4.23 -12.73 -6.61
CA ARG A 72 -3.83 -11.47 -7.23
C ARG A 72 -5.01 -10.51 -7.21
N GLY A 73 -4.76 -9.26 -6.87
CA GLY A 73 -5.83 -8.26 -6.84
C GLY A 73 -5.30 -6.86 -6.71
N GLU A 74 -6.15 -5.90 -7.07
CA GLU A 74 -5.86 -4.48 -6.92
C GLU A 74 -6.28 -3.98 -5.55
N ARG A 75 -5.33 -3.48 -4.75
CA ARG A 75 -5.54 -2.94 -3.40
C ARG A 75 -4.68 -1.70 -3.17
N ILE A 76 -5.01 -0.94 -2.13
CA ILE A 76 -4.11 0.09 -1.60
C ILE A 76 -2.89 -0.59 -1.01
N VAL A 77 -1.71 -0.16 -1.46
CA VAL A 77 -0.43 -0.61 -0.95
C VAL A 77 0.38 0.57 -0.44
N ASN A 78 1.21 0.32 0.58
CA ASN A 78 2.17 1.28 1.08
C ASN A 78 3.31 1.42 0.06
N PHE A 79 3.23 2.40 -0.82
CA PHE A 79 4.19 2.57 -1.91
C PHE A 79 5.25 3.62 -1.56
N CYS A 80 6.52 3.32 -1.83
CA CYS A 80 7.59 4.31 -1.73
C CYS A 80 7.96 4.82 -3.12
N PRO A 81 7.65 6.09 -3.47
CA PRO A 81 7.96 6.64 -4.79
C PRO A 81 9.46 6.66 -5.11
N THR A 82 10.31 6.81 -4.08
CA THR A 82 11.77 6.80 -4.26
C THR A 82 12.30 5.41 -4.63
N HIS A 83 11.83 4.37 -3.95
CA HIS A 83 12.24 2.99 -4.22
C HIS A 83 11.32 2.26 -5.19
N GLN A 84 10.26 2.91 -5.69
CA GLN A 84 9.26 2.39 -6.60
C GLN A 84 8.81 0.95 -6.27
N THR A 85 8.58 0.69 -4.99
CA THR A 85 8.15 -0.63 -4.49
C THR A 85 7.10 -0.46 -3.40
N ALA A 86 6.18 -1.41 -3.36
CA ALA A 86 5.27 -1.59 -2.25
C ALA A 86 5.98 -2.18 -1.02
N PHE A 87 5.41 -1.93 0.15
CA PHE A 87 5.83 -2.42 1.47
C PHE A 87 4.64 -3.03 2.22
N ALA A 88 4.93 -3.96 3.12
CA ALA A 88 3.94 -4.46 4.07
C ALA A 88 3.69 -3.42 5.19
N ASP A 89 2.54 -3.51 5.88
CA ASP A 89 2.17 -2.57 6.95
C ASP A 89 3.24 -2.49 8.06
N ILE A 90 3.88 -3.63 8.39
CA ILE A 90 4.92 -3.70 9.43
C ILE A 90 6.22 -2.99 9.05
N GLU A 91 6.44 -2.74 7.75
CA GLU A 91 7.62 -2.04 7.24
C GLU A 91 7.44 -0.51 7.22
N VAL A 92 6.24 -0.01 7.51
CA VAL A 92 5.95 1.43 7.51
C VAL A 92 6.18 2.04 8.89
N VAL A 93 7.09 3.01 8.96
CA VAL A 93 7.40 3.73 10.20
C VAL A 93 6.53 4.98 10.29
N HIS A 94 5.63 5.02 11.26
CA HIS A 94 4.78 6.18 11.49
C HIS A 94 5.51 7.21 12.37
N LYS A 95 5.49 8.48 11.92
CA LYS A 95 6.05 9.61 12.66
C LYS A 95 5.00 10.70 12.79
N GLU A 96 4.88 11.27 13.98
CA GLU A 96 4.08 12.48 14.21
C GLU A 96 4.76 13.67 13.54
N ILE A 97 4.07 14.32 12.60
CA ILE A 97 4.57 15.51 11.92
C ILE A 97 3.59 16.68 12.14
N PRO A 98 4.08 17.89 12.45
CA PRO A 98 3.24 19.08 12.40
C PRO A 98 2.76 19.31 10.97
N GLY A 99 1.45 19.53 10.81
CA GLY A 99 0.82 19.82 9.54
C GLY A 99 -0.39 20.73 9.72
N LYS A 100 -1.29 20.71 8.74
CA LYS A 100 -2.53 21.50 8.74
C LYS A 100 -3.71 20.61 8.41
N LEU A 101 -4.84 20.92 9.05
CA LEU A 101 -6.15 20.41 8.69
C LEU A 101 -6.90 21.53 7.96
N TYR A 102 -7.19 21.30 6.68
CA TYR A 102 -7.85 22.25 5.80
C TYR A 102 -9.36 22.00 5.79
N GLU A 103 -10.14 23.06 5.91
CA GLU A 103 -11.60 23.02 5.79
C GLU A 103 -12.00 23.57 4.42
N ILE A 104 -12.66 22.74 3.60
CA ILE A 104 -12.99 23.03 2.21
C ILE A 104 -14.49 22.79 2.00
N ASN A 105 -15.18 23.75 1.38
CA ASN A 105 -16.59 23.64 1.00
C ASN A 105 -16.74 22.94 -0.35
N TYR A 106 -17.70 22.04 -0.41
CA TYR A 106 -18.18 21.40 -1.63
C TYR A 106 -19.61 21.91 -1.87
N PRO A 107 -19.85 22.67 -2.95
CA PRO A 107 -21.19 23.16 -3.26
C PRO A 107 -22.16 22.04 -3.56
N MET A 108 -23.33 22.10 -2.94
CA MET A 108 -24.42 21.19 -3.24
C MET A 108 -25.09 21.59 -4.56
N LEU A 109 -25.41 20.60 -5.38
CA LEU A 109 -26.08 20.82 -6.67
C LEU A 109 -27.61 20.78 -6.51
N ASP A 110 -28.10 20.01 -5.54
CA ASP A 110 -29.53 19.84 -5.28
C ASP A 110 -30.17 21.01 -4.51
N LYS A 111 -29.36 21.84 -3.83
CA LYS A 111 -29.84 23.02 -3.09
C LYS A 111 -28.73 24.05 -2.89
N VAL A 112 -29.12 25.28 -2.58
CA VAL A 112 -28.19 26.37 -2.24
C VAL A 112 -27.63 26.15 -0.83
N ALA A 113 -26.63 25.29 -0.72
CA ALA A 113 -25.89 24.98 0.50
C ALA A 113 -24.49 24.44 0.15
N ASN A 114 -23.63 24.34 1.16
CA ASN A 114 -22.29 23.77 1.07
C ASN A 114 -22.15 22.68 2.14
N ILE A 115 -21.43 21.59 1.82
CA ILE A 115 -20.89 20.68 2.83
C ILE A 115 -19.40 20.98 3.01
N THR A 116 -18.97 21.19 4.25
CA THR A 116 -17.56 21.46 4.55
C THR A 116 -16.87 20.16 4.97
N VAL A 117 -15.75 19.83 4.34
CA VAL A 117 -14.92 18.67 4.69
C VAL A 117 -13.61 19.11 5.32
N ALA A 118 -13.09 18.30 6.23
CA ALA A 118 -11.77 18.49 6.83
C ALA A 118 -10.77 17.48 6.25
N THR A 119 -9.61 17.94 5.74
CA THR A 119 -8.58 17.06 5.16
C THR A 119 -7.17 17.56 5.45
N THR A 120 -6.22 16.64 5.66
CA THR A 120 -4.79 16.95 5.71
C THR A 120 -4.11 16.87 4.34
N ARG A 121 -4.81 16.31 3.35
CA ARG A 121 -4.32 16.04 1.98
C ARG A 121 -5.25 16.67 0.92
N PRO A 122 -5.31 18.00 0.80
CA PRO A 122 -6.15 18.66 -0.20
C PRO A 122 -5.78 18.23 -1.63
N GLU A 123 -4.52 17.88 -1.91
CA GLU A 123 -4.09 17.40 -3.23
C GLU A 123 -4.81 16.14 -3.72
N THR A 124 -5.27 15.31 -2.79
CA THR A 124 -6.02 14.08 -3.12
C THR A 124 -7.47 14.38 -3.50
N MET A 125 -7.98 15.59 -3.25
CA MET A 125 -9.37 15.97 -3.58
C MET A 125 -9.69 15.84 -5.07
N LEU A 126 -8.67 15.96 -5.92
CA LEU A 126 -8.79 15.78 -7.37
C LEU A 126 -9.28 14.36 -7.74
N GLY A 127 -9.08 13.39 -6.85
CA GLY A 127 -9.52 12.00 -6.98
C GLY A 127 -10.81 11.67 -6.23
N ASP A 128 -11.49 12.65 -5.63
CA ASP A 128 -12.68 12.39 -4.80
C ASP A 128 -13.84 11.80 -5.59
N THR A 129 -14.49 10.81 -5.00
CA THR A 129 -15.62 10.12 -5.63
C THR A 129 -16.87 10.09 -4.77
N ALA A 130 -16.80 10.52 -3.52
CA ALA A 130 -17.95 10.80 -2.67
C ALA A 130 -17.53 11.71 -1.50
N ILE A 131 -18.52 12.27 -0.81
CA ILE A 131 -18.36 12.75 0.56
C ILE A 131 -19.07 11.76 1.47
N ALA A 132 -18.38 11.25 2.49
CA ALA A 132 -18.99 10.34 3.47
C ALA A 132 -19.32 11.08 4.77
N VAL A 133 -20.48 10.76 5.34
CA VAL A 133 -20.94 11.23 6.65
C VAL A 133 -21.41 10.03 7.47
N HIS A 134 -21.36 10.14 8.80
CA HIS A 134 -21.87 9.07 9.65
C HIS A 134 -23.42 9.02 9.56
N PRO A 135 -24.05 7.83 9.43
CA PRO A 135 -25.51 7.71 9.28
C PRO A 135 -26.30 8.35 10.43
N ASP A 136 -25.75 8.32 11.65
CA ASP A 136 -26.38 8.91 12.83
C ASP A 136 -26.12 10.41 13.01
N ASP A 137 -25.27 11.03 12.20
CA ASP A 137 -24.97 12.46 12.31
C ASP A 137 -26.14 13.32 11.82
N THR A 138 -26.92 13.84 12.77
CA THR A 138 -28.11 14.64 12.49
C THR A 138 -27.82 15.92 11.69
N ARG A 139 -26.57 16.40 11.65
CA ARG A 139 -26.19 17.59 10.87
C ARG A 139 -26.30 17.34 9.35
N TYR A 140 -26.05 16.11 8.91
CA TYR A 140 -25.94 15.74 7.50
C TYR A 140 -27.00 14.73 7.03
N LYS A 141 -27.93 14.29 7.89
CA LYS A 141 -28.96 13.30 7.52
C LYS A 141 -29.74 13.67 6.26
N GLU A 142 -30.10 14.95 6.10
CA GLU A 142 -30.83 15.43 4.93
C GLU A 142 -29.96 15.52 3.67
N PHE A 143 -28.63 15.41 3.79
CA PHE A 143 -27.70 15.57 2.68
C PHE A 143 -27.35 14.22 2.05
N ILE A 144 -27.59 13.10 2.75
CA ILE A 144 -27.34 11.75 2.25
C ILE A 144 -28.15 11.50 0.97
N GLY A 145 -27.48 11.05 -0.09
CA GLY A 145 -28.05 10.83 -1.42
C GLY A 145 -28.10 12.07 -2.31
N MET A 146 -27.76 13.25 -1.80
CA MET A 146 -27.57 14.45 -2.62
C MET A 146 -26.20 14.44 -3.29
N THR A 147 -26.01 15.37 -4.23
CA THR A 147 -24.83 15.51 -5.05
C THR A 147 -24.12 16.82 -4.75
N VAL A 148 -22.80 16.78 -4.74
CA VAL A 148 -21.93 17.95 -4.60
C VAL A 148 -20.97 18.04 -5.78
N MET A 149 -20.48 19.24 -6.01
CA MET A 149 -19.43 19.51 -6.98
C MET A 149 -18.08 19.57 -6.28
N VAL A 150 -17.13 18.75 -6.75
CA VAL A 150 -15.73 18.79 -6.29
C VAL A 150 -15.09 20.08 -6.80
N PRO A 151 -14.60 20.95 -5.90
CA PRO A 151 -13.92 22.18 -6.30
C PRO A 151 -12.77 21.92 -7.30
N ILE A 152 -12.44 22.92 -8.11
CA ILE A 152 -11.41 22.89 -9.17
C ILE A 152 -11.76 21.96 -10.35
N VAL A 153 -11.96 20.66 -10.12
CA VAL A 153 -12.23 19.68 -11.19
C VAL A 153 -13.68 19.71 -11.68
N LYS A 154 -14.58 20.35 -10.92
CA LYS A 154 -16.01 20.52 -11.22
C LYS A 154 -16.72 19.19 -11.54
N ARG A 155 -16.30 18.10 -10.88
CA ARG A 155 -16.89 16.76 -10.98
C ARG A 155 -18.05 16.64 -9.98
N GLU A 156 -19.14 15.99 -10.40
CA GLU A 156 -20.27 15.68 -9.53
C GLU A 156 -20.02 14.38 -8.76
N ILE A 157 -20.22 14.40 -7.44
CA ILE A 157 -20.05 13.22 -6.57
C ILE A 157 -21.19 13.14 -5.54
N PRO A 158 -21.61 11.92 -5.13
CA PRO A 158 -22.66 11.75 -4.14
C PRO A 158 -22.17 12.01 -2.71
N ILE A 159 -23.12 12.35 -1.83
CA ILE A 159 -22.96 12.25 -0.38
C ILE A 159 -23.50 10.91 0.07
N ILE A 160 -22.67 10.11 0.74
CA ILE A 160 -23.00 8.75 1.21
C ILE A 160 -22.97 8.66 2.73
N ALA A 161 -23.68 7.69 3.27
CA ALA A 161 -23.63 7.36 4.69
C ALA A 161 -22.70 6.17 4.92
N ASP A 162 -21.71 6.29 5.80
CA ASP A 162 -20.81 5.19 6.15
C ASP A 162 -20.41 5.25 7.64
N GLU A 163 -20.47 4.11 8.32
CA GLU A 163 -20.18 3.99 9.76
C GLU A 163 -18.69 4.18 10.09
N ALA A 164 -17.79 4.10 9.10
CA ALA A 164 -16.37 4.36 9.30
C ALA A 164 -16.05 5.84 9.57
N VAL A 165 -17.00 6.75 9.32
CA VAL A 165 -16.81 8.19 9.54
C VAL A 165 -16.98 8.54 11.01
N ASP A 166 -15.97 9.15 11.62
CA ASP A 166 -16.09 9.70 12.97
C ASP A 166 -16.78 11.08 12.95
N PRO A 167 -18.02 11.22 13.47
CA PRO A 167 -18.73 12.49 13.47
C PRO A 167 -18.07 13.54 14.39
N SER A 168 -17.22 13.12 15.33
CA SER A 168 -16.53 14.03 16.26
C SER A 168 -15.26 14.65 15.68
N PHE A 169 -14.71 14.09 14.60
CA PHE A 169 -13.49 14.56 13.97
C PHE A 169 -13.76 15.64 12.90
N GLY A 170 -13.00 16.73 12.95
CA GLY A 170 -13.10 17.83 11.97
C GLY A 170 -14.52 18.37 11.87
N THR A 171 -15.14 18.25 10.68
CA THR A 171 -16.51 18.68 10.42
C THR A 171 -17.55 17.55 10.60
N GLY A 172 -17.11 16.30 10.78
CA GLY A 172 -17.96 15.10 10.70
C GLY A 172 -18.32 14.66 9.28
N ALA A 173 -17.76 15.33 8.26
CA ALA A 173 -17.85 14.93 6.85
C ALA A 173 -16.44 14.77 6.28
N VAL A 174 -16.20 13.65 5.60
CA VAL A 174 -14.89 13.30 5.04
C VAL A 174 -14.98 13.18 3.52
N LYS A 175 -13.98 13.72 2.82
CA LYS A 175 -13.81 13.43 1.39
C LYS A 175 -13.39 11.97 1.22
N VAL A 176 -13.97 11.26 0.25
CA VAL A 176 -13.62 9.87 -0.03
C VAL A 176 -12.78 9.85 -1.31
N THR A 177 -11.50 9.53 -1.18
CA THR A 177 -10.55 9.36 -2.28
C THR A 177 -10.03 7.91 -2.35
N PRO A 178 -10.79 6.96 -2.89
CA PRO A 178 -10.53 5.52 -2.73
C PRO A 178 -9.16 5.02 -3.22
N ALA A 179 -8.50 5.74 -4.12
CA ALA A 179 -7.20 5.34 -4.66
C ALA A 179 -5.98 5.82 -3.84
N HIS A 180 -6.20 6.59 -2.76
CA HIS A 180 -5.15 7.32 -2.02
C HIS A 180 -5.21 7.20 -0.50
N ASP A 181 -6.18 6.46 0.05
CA ASP A 181 -6.29 6.19 1.48
C ASP A 181 -6.93 4.80 1.73
N PRO A 182 -6.41 3.97 2.65
CA PRO A 182 -6.96 2.65 2.94
C PRO A 182 -8.41 2.66 3.44
N THR A 183 -8.79 3.64 4.26
CA THR A 183 -10.15 3.77 4.78
C THR A 183 -11.10 4.16 3.66
N ASP A 184 -10.71 5.14 2.85
CA ASP A 184 -11.48 5.59 1.69
C ASP A 184 -11.64 4.47 0.65
N TYR A 185 -10.63 3.61 0.49
CA TYR A 185 -10.70 2.45 -0.39
C TYR A 185 -11.79 1.47 0.05
N GLU A 186 -11.86 1.16 1.35
CA GLU A 186 -12.88 0.26 1.89
C GLU A 186 -14.28 0.88 1.83
N ILE A 187 -14.42 2.19 2.08
CA ILE A 187 -15.67 2.93 1.83
C ILE A 187 -16.03 2.84 0.34
N GLY A 188 -15.07 3.11 -0.54
CA GLY A 188 -15.23 3.04 -1.98
C GLY A 188 -15.72 1.67 -2.45
N LYS A 189 -15.20 0.58 -1.87
CA LYS A 189 -15.67 -0.77 -2.15
C LYS A 189 -17.09 -1.03 -1.66
N ARG A 190 -17.42 -0.66 -0.42
CA ARG A 190 -18.78 -0.85 0.14
C ARG A 190 -19.85 -0.14 -0.69
N HIS A 191 -19.53 1.04 -1.21
CA HIS A 191 -20.45 1.90 -1.96
C HIS A 191 -20.26 1.85 -3.48
N SER A 192 -19.41 0.94 -3.99
CA SER A 192 -19.11 0.79 -5.43
C SER A 192 -18.69 2.09 -6.12
N LEU A 193 -17.83 2.88 -5.45
CA LEU A 193 -17.33 4.16 -5.97
C LEU A 193 -16.19 3.95 -6.99
N PRO A 194 -16.04 4.85 -7.97
CA PRO A 194 -14.90 4.84 -8.88
C PRO A 194 -13.55 4.97 -8.14
N MET A 195 -12.50 4.37 -8.69
CA MET A 195 -11.15 4.40 -8.15
C MET A 195 -10.27 5.33 -8.98
N ILE A 196 -10.25 6.63 -8.67
CA ILE A 196 -9.54 7.65 -9.48
C ILE A 196 -8.12 7.86 -8.96
N ASN A 197 -7.12 7.33 -9.67
CA ASN A 197 -5.74 7.47 -9.26
C ASN A 197 -5.09 8.78 -9.75
N VAL A 198 -4.97 9.78 -8.86
CA VAL A 198 -4.35 11.09 -9.13
C VAL A 198 -2.85 11.20 -8.80
N ILE A 199 -2.21 10.17 -8.23
CA ILE A 199 -0.76 10.17 -7.94
C ILE A 199 -0.12 8.93 -8.59
N GLY A 200 0.91 9.14 -9.39
CA GLY A 200 1.66 8.09 -10.07
C GLY A 200 2.70 7.40 -9.18
N THR A 201 3.21 6.27 -9.67
CA THR A 201 4.29 5.52 -9.01
C THR A 201 5.63 6.25 -9.00
N ASP A 202 5.77 7.34 -9.75
CA ASP A 202 6.93 8.23 -9.72
C ASP A 202 6.81 9.30 -8.61
N GLY A 203 5.71 9.29 -7.83
CA GLY A 203 5.46 10.26 -6.77
C GLY A 203 5.06 11.63 -7.29
N LYS A 204 4.53 11.70 -8.52
CA LYS A 204 4.00 12.91 -9.12
C LYS A 204 2.51 12.78 -9.40
N MET A 205 1.83 13.91 -9.52
CA MET A 205 0.43 13.95 -9.92
C MET A 205 0.27 13.34 -11.32
N SER A 206 -0.67 12.40 -11.45
CA SER A 206 -0.94 11.68 -12.70
C SER A 206 -1.75 12.54 -13.68
N ARG A 207 -1.97 12.03 -14.89
CA ARG A 207 -2.88 12.67 -15.88
C ARG A 207 -4.30 12.89 -15.35
N ALA A 208 -4.77 12.06 -14.42
CA ALA A 208 -6.09 12.21 -13.81
C ALA A 208 -6.19 13.47 -12.91
N ALA A 209 -5.05 14.06 -12.52
CA ALA A 209 -4.98 15.31 -11.79
C ALA A 209 -5.14 16.55 -12.70
N GLY A 210 -5.29 16.40 -14.02
CA GLY A 210 -5.57 17.51 -14.92
C GLY A 210 -4.43 18.54 -14.97
N SER A 211 -4.73 19.81 -14.67
CA SER A 211 -3.77 20.94 -14.74
C SER A 211 -2.60 20.84 -13.74
N PHE A 212 -2.65 19.86 -12.83
CA PHE A 212 -1.62 19.57 -11.84
C PHE A 212 -0.67 18.44 -12.24
N GLU A 213 -0.89 17.78 -13.40
CA GLU A 213 -0.05 16.68 -13.89
C GLU A 213 1.44 17.03 -13.86
N GLY A 214 2.25 16.09 -13.35
CA GLY A 214 3.71 16.22 -13.29
C GLY A 214 4.26 17.00 -12.09
N LEU A 215 3.41 17.68 -11.30
CA LEU A 215 3.79 18.28 -10.02
C LEU A 215 4.00 17.22 -8.95
N THR A 216 4.78 17.52 -7.91
CA THR A 216 4.77 16.70 -6.69
C THR A 216 3.47 16.93 -5.89
N PRO A 217 3.04 15.97 -5.04
CA PRO A 217 1.87 16.15 -4.17
C PRO A 217 1.91 17.42 -3.31
N LEU A 218 3.09 17.81 -2.83
CA LEU A 218 3.28 19.03 -2.04
C LEU A 218 3.12 20.30 -2.88
N GLU A 219 3.71 20.35 -4.07
CA GLU A 219 3.53 21.49 -5.00
C GLU A 219 2.08 21.59 -5.47
N ALA A 220 1.43 20.45 -5.73
CA ALA A 220 0.01 20.40 -6.09
C ALA A 220 -0.87 20.90 -4.95
N ARG A 221 -0.58 20.49 -3.70
CA ARG A 221 -1.25 20.99 -2.49
C ARG A 221 -1.19 22.50 -2.40
N ASP A 222 0.00 23.09 -2.51
CA ASP A 222 0.17 24.54 -2.39
C ASP A 222 -0.62 25.29 -3.48
N ARG A 223 -0.58 24.79 -4.72
CA ARG A 223 -1.31 25.39 -5.84
C ARG A 223 -2.83 25.24 -5.70
N ILE A 224 -3.31 24.08 -5.23
CA ILE A 224 -4.74 23.85 -4.95
C ILE A 224 -5.23 24.81 -3.89
N ILE A 225 -4.50 24.99 -2.79
CA ILE A 225 -4.90 25.93 -1.74
C ILE A 225 -4.97 27.36 -2.28
N GLN A 226 -4.00 27.80 -3.10
CA GLN A 226 -4.04 29.12 -3.74
C GLN A 226 -5.25 29.30 -4.66
N GLU A 227 -5.62 28.26 -5.42
CA GLU A 227 -6.79 28.30 -6.30
C GLU A 227 -8.10 28.35 -5.48
N LEU A 228 -8.20 27.54 -4.41
CA LEU A 228 -9.33 27.57 -3.49
C LEU A 228 -9.45 28.88 -2.72
N GLU A 229 -8.35 29.53 -2.37
CA GLU A 229 -8.31 30.86 -1.73
C GLU A 229 -8.76 31.98 -2.67
N THR A 230 -8.61 31.80 -3.98
CA THR A 230 -9.07 32.78 -4.97
C THR A 230 -10.60 32.72 -5.17
N GLU A 231 -11.19 31.56 -4.89
CA GLU A 231 -12.64 31.34 -4.90
C GLU A 231 -13.15 31.33 -3.44
N ASP A 232 -13.46 32.51 -2.86
CA ASP A 232 -13.91 32.71 -1.46
C ASP A 232 -15.04 31.76 -1.00
N GLU A 233 -15.77 31.14 -1.92
CA GLU A 233 -16.79 30.14 -1.64
C GLU A 233 -16.23 28.80 -1.15
N PHE A 234 -15.02 28.40 -1.56
CA PHE A 234 -14.50 27.05 -1.31
C PHE A 234 -13.61 26.94 -0.08
N TYR A 235 -12.67 27.86 0.13
CA TYR A 235 -11.75 27.74 1.25
C TYR A 235 -12.29 28.36 2.54
N LYS A 236 -12.52 27.54 3.58
CA LYS A 236 -12.95 28.03 4.91
C LYS A 236 -11.79 28.42 5.81
N GLY A 237 -10.62 27.84 5.57
CA GLY A 237 -9.41 28.09 6.35
C GLY A 237 -8.67 26.79 6.70
N SER A 238 -7.66 26.93 7.55
CA SER A 238 -6.90 25.79 8.07
C SER A 238 -6.55 25.97 9.54
N LYS A 239 -6.34 24.85 10.23
CA LYS A 239 -5.89 24.80 11.63
C LYS A 239 -4.62 23.97 11.71
N ASP A 240 -3.72 24.33 12.61
CA ASP A 240 -2.54 23.51 12.89
C ASP A 240 -2.99 22.15 13.43
N TYR A 241 -2.43 21.08 12.88
CA TYR A 241 -2.81 19.72 13.21
C TYR A 241 -1.61 18.78 13.06
N THR A 242 -1.23 18.15 14.17
CA THR A 242 -0.20 17.11 14.19
C THR A 242 -0.85 15.76 13.91
N HIS A 243 -0.27 15.01 12.99
CA HIS A 243 -0.77 13.68 12.65
C HIS A 243 0.37 12.72 12.34
N ALA A 244 0.07 11.42 12.51
CA ALA A 244 0.95 10.34 12.13
C ALA A 244 1.00 10.17 10.62
N VAL A 245 2.20 10.20 10.05
CA VAL A 245 2.44 9.96 8.62
C VAL A 245 3.38 8.78 8.44
N GLY A 246 3.04 7.88 7.53
CA GLY A 246 3.85 6.72 7.18
C GLY A 246 5.12 7.11 6.41
N HIS A 247 6.26 6.60 6.83
CA HIS A 247 7.55 6.79 6.16
C HIS A 247 8.21 5.47 5.82
N CYS A 248 8.92 5.45 4.70
CA CYS A 248 9.78 4.35 4.29
C CYS A 248 10.90 4.15 5.32
N TYR A 249 11.01 2.96 5.90
CA TYR A 249 12.05 2.66 6.89
C TYR A 249 13.48 2.76 6.33
N LYS A 250 13.65 2.63 5.00
CA LYS A 250 14.96 2.66 4.33
C LYS A 250 15.44 4.06 4.00
N CYS A 251 14.65 4.87 3.28
CA CYS A 251 15.06 6.21 2.83
C CYS A 251 14.42 7.35 3.61
N GLY A 252 13.40 7.07 4.44
CA GLY A 252 12.69 8.09 5.20
C GLY A 252 11.74 8.97 4.37
N SER A 253 11.51 8.68 3.09
CA SER A 253 10.49 9.37 2.29
C SER A 253 9.09 9.06 2.84
N ILE A 254 8.12 9.95 2.59
CA ILE A 254 6.70 9.68 2.84
C ILE A 254 6.27 8.49 1.99
N ILE A 255 5.45 7.62 2.57
CA ILE A 255 4.77 6.53 1.88
C ILE A 255 3.50 7.08 1.25
N GLU A 256 3.31 6.76 -0.02
CA GLU A 256 2.07 7.06 -0.74
C GLU A 256 1.19 5.79 -0.73
N PRO A 257 -0.03 5.86 -0.17
CA PRO A 257 -1.01 4.81 -0.39
C PRO A 257 -1.42 4.86 -1.86
N LEU A 258 -1.10 3.82 -2.62
CA LEU A 258 -1.43 3.76 -4.04
C LEU A 258 -2.20 2.49 -4.35
N LEU A 259 -3.17 2.62 -5.26
CA LEU A 259 -3.85 1.49 -5.84
C LEU A 259 -2.90 0.74 -6.79
N LYS A 260 -2.59 -0.51 -6.45
CA LYS A 260 -1.70 -1.35 -7.25
C LYS A 260 -2.14 -2.80 -7.21
N GLU A 261 -2.11 -3.44 -8.37
CA GLU A 261 -2.32 -4.88 -8.47
C GLU A 261 -1.09 -5.62 -7.94
N GLN A 262 -1.27 -6.46 -6.93
CA GLN A 262 -0.19 -7.19 -6.26
C GLN A 262 -0.61 -8.63 -5.89
N TRP A 263 0.35 -9.44 -5.44
CA TRP A 263 0.12 -10.76 -4.87
C TRP A 263 -0.13 -10.66 -3.37
N PHE A 264 -1.22 -11.25 -2.90
CA PHE A 264 -1.62 -11.21 -1.50
C PHE A 264 -1.83 -12.61 -0.93
N LEU A 265 -1.52 -12.76 0.35
CA LEU A 265 -1.87 -13.93 1.15
C LEU A 265 -3.08 -13.62 2.02
N LYS A 266 -4.12 -14.45 1.94
CA LYS A 266 -5.24 -14.44 2.89
C LYS A 266 -4.76 -14.87 4.26
N VAL A 267 -4.58 -13.89 5.15
CA VAL A 267 -3.94 -14.14 6.45
C VAL A 267 -4.92 -14.63 7.51
N GLU A 268 -6.19 -14.25 7.44
CA GLU A 268 -7.18 -14.53 8.48
C GLU A 268 -7.25 -16.02 8.87
N PRO A 269 -7.30 -16.99 7.92
CA PRO A 269 -7.35 -18.41 8.28
C PRO A 269 -6.07 -18.90 8.98
N LEU A 270 -4.91 -18.30 8.66
CA LEU A 270 -3.62 -18.63 9.24
C LEU A 270 -3.46 -17.99 10.63
N ALA A 271 -3.86 -16.72 10.76
CA ALA A 271 -3.86 -15.97 12.00
C ALA A 271 -4.75 -16.64 13.05
N LYS A 272 -5.94 -17.12 12.66
CA LYS A 272 -6.84 -17.87 13.55
C LYS A 272 -6.16 -19.10 14.17
N LYS A 273 -5.50 -19.92 13.34
CA LYS A 273 -4.77 -21.11 13.82
C LYS A 273 -3.63 -20.73 14.78
N ALA A 274 -2.90 -19.65 14.47
CA ALA A 274 -1.83 -19.16 15.34
C ALA A 274 -2.36 -18.64 16.69
N ILE A 275 -3.48 -17.91 16.69
CA ILE A 275 -4.14 -17.44 17.91
C ILE A 275 -4.58 -18.64 18.76
N GLU A 276 -5.21 -19.65 18.18
CA GLU A 276 -5.64 -20.87 18.89
C GLU A 276 -4.45 -21.60 19.55
N ALA A 277 -3.31 -21.72 18.87
CA ALA A 277 -2.08 -22.31 19.44
C ALA A 277 -1.51 -21.49 20.61
N ILE A 278 -1.59 -20.15 20.53
CA ILE A 278 -1.13 -19.26 21.60
C ILE A 278 -2.08 -19.33 22.81
N GLU A 279 -3.40 -19.26 22.58
CA GLU A 279 -4.41 -19.24 23.64
C GLU A 279 -4.56 -20.59 24.34
N SER A 280 -4.36 -21.71 23.63
CA SER A 280 -4.31 -23.06 24.22
C SER A 280 -3.05 -23.34 25.04
N GLY A 281 -2.02 -22.51 24.91
CA GLY A 281 -0.75 -22.67 25.60
C GLY A 281 0.23 -23.65 24.94
N GLU A 282 -0.01 -24.05 23.68
CA GLU A 282 0.97 -24.81 22.87
C GLU A 282 2.25 -23.99 22.66
N VAL A 283 2.12 -22.65 22.58
CA VAL A 283 3.24 -21.71 22.51
C VAL A 283 3.35 -20.89 23.79
N THR A 284 4.54 -20.89 24.40
CA THR A 284 4.84 -20.11 25.62
C THR A 284 5.73 -18.91 25.32
N PHE A 285 5.44 -17.76 25.94
CA PHE A 285 6.17 -16.52 25.71
C PHE A 285 6.96 -16.06 26.94
N THR A 286 8.15 -15.50 26.70
CA THR A 286 8.95 -14.80 27.72
C THR A 286 9.35 -13.42 27.21
N PRO A 287 8.86 -12.30 27.81
CA PRO A 287 7.89 -12.25 28.91
C PRO A 287 6.47 -12.69 28.51
N LYS A 288 5.68 -13.17 29.49
CA LYS A 288 4.35 -13.77 29.25
C LYS A 288 3.35 -12.84 28.53
N ASN A 289 3.45 -11.52 28.77
CA ASN A 289 2.55 -10.55 28.13
C ASN A 289 2.72 -10.45 26.61
N LYS A 290 3.84 -10.93 26.04
CA LYS A 290 4.09 -10.89 24.59
C LYS A 290 3.10 -11.76 23.80
N GLY A 291 2.58 -12.84 24.39
CA GLY A 291 1.53 -13.65 23.76
C GLY A 291 0.27 -12.84 23.50
N LYS A 292 -0.17 -12.03 24.48
CA LYS A 292 -1.33 -11.13 24.30
C LYS A 292 -1.08 -10.09 23.21
N VAL A 293 0.10 -9.46 23.22
CA VAL A 293 0.48 -8.47 22.19
C VAL A 293 0.43 -9.09 20.78
N LEU A 294 0.92 -10.32 20.63
CA LEU A 294 0.88 -11.02 19.35
C LEU A 294 -0.55 -11.37 18.94
N VAL A 295 -1.40 -11.83 19.86
CA VAL A 295 -2.81 -12.11 19.58
C VAL A 295 -3.55 -10.84 19.14
N ASP A 296 -3.34 -9.72 19.84
CA ASP A 296 -3.96 -8.44 19.50
C ASP A 296 -3.50 -7.95 18.11
N TYR A 297 -2.24 -8.19 17.75
CA TYR A 297 -1.72 -7.93 16.40
C TYR A 297 -2.39 -8.84 15.34
N LEU A 298 -2.42 -10.15 15.58
CA LEU A 298 -2.97 -11.13 14.63
C LEU A 298 -4.47 -10.93 14.37
N LYS A 299 -5.23 -10.41 15.35
CA LYS A 299 -6.67 -10.11 15.20
C LYS A 299 -6.96 -8.96 14.23
N ASN A 300 -6.00 -8.07 14.03
CA ASN A 300 -6.15 -6.87 13.20
C ASN A 300 -5.30 -6.94 11.93
N LEU A 301 -4.84 -8.15 11.55
CA LEU A 301 -3.98 -8.32 10.39
C LEU A 301 -4.79 -8.23 9.10
N HIS A 302 -4.35 -7.38 8.18
CA HIS A 302 -4.84 -7.38 6.79
C HIS A 302 -4.05 -8.38 5.95
N ASP A 303 -4.62 -8.78 4.80
CA ASP A 303 -3.95 -9.70 3.88
C ASP A 303 -2.57 -9.16 3.48
N TRP A 304 -1.56 -10.02 3.61
CA TRP A 304 -0.17 -9.64 3.46
C TRP A 304 0.19 -9.51 1.99
N ASN A 305 0.70 -8.35 1.59
CA ASN A 305 1.30 -8.13 0.27
C ASN A 305 2.64 -8.87 0.15
N LEU A 306 2.67 -9.92 -0.67
CA LEU A 306 3.82 -10.79 -0.90
C LEU A 306 4.79 -10.25 -1.94
N SER A 307 4.33 -9.39 -2.85
CA SER A 307 5.12 -8.99 -4.01
C SER A 307 5.91 -7.71 -3.78
N ARG A 308 7.09 -7.62 -4.40
CA ARG A 308 8.00 -6.47 -4.37
C ARG A 308 8.53 -6.19 -5.78
N GLN A 309 8.57 -4.91 -6.15
CA GLN A 309 9.05 -4.45 -7.47
C GLN A 309 10.57 -4.21 -7.43
N ILE A 310 11.32 -5.21 -6.95
CA ILE A 310 12.77 -5.14 -6.81
C ILE A 310 13.45 -6.27 -7.59
N ALA A 311 14.67 -6.02 -8.04
CA ALA A 311 15.44 -7.05 -8.76
C ALA A 311 15.99 -8.13 -7.82
N TRP A 312 16.17 -7.82 -6.52
CA TRP A 312 16.82 -8.68 -5.54
C TRP A 312 15.79 -9.39 -4.65
N GLY A 313 15.71 -10.71 -4.77
CA GLY A 313 14.81 -11.54 -3.98
C GLY A 313 14.57 -12.87 -4.68
N ILE A 314 13.75 -13.71 -4.08
CA ILE A 314 13.26 -14.94 -4.72
C ILE A 314 12.15 -14.53 -5.71
N PRO A 315 12.26 -14.81 -7.01
CA PRO A 315 11.20 -14.50 -7.98
C PRO A 315 9.88 -15.20 -7.63
N ILE A 316 8.74 -14.56 -7.88
CA ILE A 316 7.44 -15.23 -7.70
C ILE A 316 7.27 -16.28 -8.83
N PRO A 317 7.00 -17.56 -8.52
CA PRO A 317 6.88 -18.63 -9.51
C PRO A 317 5.49 -18.63 -10.18
N ALA A 318 5.11 -17.48 -10.75
CA ALA A 318 3.84 -17.25 -11.42
C ALA A 318 4.07 -16.74 -12.85
N PHE A 319 3.20 -17.16 -13.76
CA PHE A 319 3.24 -16.79 -15.17
C PHE A 319 1.84 -16.44 -15.66
N VAL A 320 1.70 -15.36 -16.43
CA VAL A 320 0.43 -14.87 -16.98
C VAL A 320 0.34 -15.14 -18.47
N ASN A 321 -0.81 -15.58 -18.96
CA ASN A 321 -1.04 -15.76 -20.38
C ASN A 321 -1.00 -14.40 -21.09
N ILE A 322 -0.26 -14.31 -22.21
CA ILE A 322 -0.13 -13.07 -22.97
C ILE A 322 -1.42 -12.65 -23.69
N GLU A 323 -2.36 -13.59 -23.88
CA GLU A 323 -3.66 -13.37 -24.53
C GLU A 323 -4.80 -13.17 -23.51
N ASP A 324 -4.62 -13.61 -22.26
CA ASP A 324 -5.62 -13.53 -21.19
C ASP A 324 -4.93 -13.19 -19.85
N ASN A 325 -5.06 -11.93 -19.43
CA ASN A 325 -4.40 -11.43 -18.22
C ASN A 325 -4.98 -11.98 -16.89
N GLN A 326 -6.04 -12.80 -16.95
CA GLN A 326 -6.61 -13.50 -15.81
C GLN A 326 -6.14 -14.97 -15.72
N ASP A 327 -5.55 -15.51 -16.78
CA ASP A 327 -5.06 -16.88 -16.86
C ASP A 327 -3.62 -16.96 -16.32
N TRP A 328 -3.52 -17.18 -15.02
CA TRP A 328 -2.25 -17.34 -14.30
C TRP A 328 -1.96 -18.81 -13.97
N ILE A 329 -0.70 -19.20 -14.16
CA ILE A 329 -0.20 -20.53 -13.80
C ILE A 329 1.00 -20.43 -12.86
N PHE A 330 1.18 -21.46 -12.03
CA PHE A 330 2.38 -21.65 -11.25
C PHE A 330 3.42 -22.42 -12.08
N ASP A 331 4.66 -21.90 -12.14
CA ASP A 331 5.80 -22.61 -12.74
C ASP A 331 7.13 -22.10 -12.15
N VAL A 332 8.10 -23.02 -11.96
CA VAL A 332 9.39 -22.72 -11.32
C VAL A 332 10.48 -22.32 -12.31
N ARG A 333 10.22 -22.33 -13.63
CA ARG A 333 11.14 -21.89 -14.70
C ARG A 333 11.28 -20.36 -14.75
N VAL A 334 11.43 -19.74 -13.59
CA VAL A 334 11.50 -18.28 -13.40
C VAL A 334 12.74 -17.64 -14.01
N ASP A 335 13.67 -18.41 -14.57
CA ASP A 335 14.79 -17.89 -15.36
C ASP A 335 14.40 -17.58 -16.81
N GLN A 336 13.26 -18.13 -17.28
CA GLN A 336 12.74 -17.92 -18.62
C GLN A 336 11.74 -16.76 -18.62
N PRO A 337 11.92 -15.72 -19.46
CA PRO A 337 10.95 -14.62 -19.57
C PRO A 337 9.57 -15.07 -20.05
N THR A 338 9.53 -16.12 -20.89
CA THR A 338 8.31 -16.73 -21.40
C THR A 338 8.42 -18.25 -21.43
N ILE A 339 7.28 -18.92 -21.29
CA ILE A 339 7.15 -20.38 -21.40
C ILE A 339 5.94 -20.74 -22.26
N GLU A 340 5.99 -21.90 -22.91
CA GLU A 340 4.83 -22.49 -23.59
C GLU A 340 4.27 -23.65 -22.77
N VAL A 341 2.97 -23.61 -22.48
CA VAL A 341 2.25 -24.65 -21.75
C VAL A 341 0.89 -24.85 -22.39
N GLY A 342 0.58 -26.07 -22.83
CA GLY A 342 -0.73 -26.39 -23.42
C GLY A 342 -1.07 -25.61 -24.70
N GLY A 343 -0.06 -25.20 -25.48
CA GLY A 343 -0.25 -24.42 -26.72
C GLY A 343 -0.50 -22.92 -26.49
N LYS A 344 -0.41 -22.45 -25.25
CA LYS A 344 -0.46 -21.03 -24.87
C LYS A 344 0.92 -20.54 -24.46
N THR A 345 1.17 -19.25 -24.68
CA THR A 345 2.39 -18.57 -24.25
C THR A 345 2.13 -17.80 -22.97
N TYR A 346 2.95 -18.03 -21.96
CA TYR A 346 2.87 -17.32 -20.69
C TYR A 346 4.13 -16.50 -20.45
N GLN A 347 3.96 -15.30 -19.92
CA GLN A 347 5.03 -14.39 -19.50
C GLN A 347 5.23 -14.47 -17.99
N ARG A 348 6.50 -14.45 -17.56
CA ARG A 348 6.90 -14.52 -16.15
C ARG A 348 6.42 -13.31 -15.35
N GLU A 349 6.04 -13.52 -14.10
CA GLU A 349 5.91 -12.46 -13.09
C GLU A 349 7.27 -11.82 -12.77
N GLU A 350 7.35 -10.50 -12.90
CA GLU A 350 8.59 -9.77 -12.64
C GLU A 350 8.75 -9.41 -11.15
N ASP A 351 7.70 -9.46 -10.35
CA ASP A 351 7.83 -9.23 -8.91
C ASP A 351 8.63 -10.35 -8.20
N THR A 352 9.36 -9.98 -7.15
CA THR A 352 9.95 -10.93 -6.21
C THR A 352 9.10 -11.03 -4.96
N PHE A 353 9.30 -12.09 -4.18
CA PHE A 353 8.80 -12.14 -2.82
C PHE A 353 9.42 -11.03 -1.95
N ASP A 354 8.65 -10.65 -0.93
CA ASP A 354 9.07 -9.88 0.26
C ASP A 354 10.30 -10.47 0.96
#